data_AF-A0A7C5ZY98-F1
#
_entry.id   AF-A0A7C5ZY98-F1
#
_cell.length_a   1.000
_cell.length_b   1.000
_cell.length_c   1.000
_cell.angle_alpha   90.00
_cell.angle_beta   90.00
_cell.angle_gamma   90.00
#
_symmetry.space_group_name_H-M   'P 1'
#
loop_
_entity.id
_entity.type
_entity.pdbx_description
1 polymer ?
#
loop_
_entity_poly.entity_id
_entity_poly.type
_entity_poly.pdbx_seq_one_letter_code
_entity_poly.pdbx_strand_id
1 'polypeptide(L)'
;MSGGLSEEDLMKIAAEGYSEKLDPESLKGYTPNVFDYIRRCESNEEAFQIIDFLVMRKELSEKVAEVIKRRIVEKGLRFYGPKKQTGYYVEKYR
;
A
#
# COMPACT_ATOMS: atom_id res chain seq x y z
N MET A 1 4.25 -26.25 16.28
CA MET A 1 3.53 -25.63 15.14
C MET A 1 3.61 -24.13 15.31
N SER A 2 4.69 -23.51 14.82
CA SER A 2 4.84 -22.06 14.86
C SER A 2 3.83 -21.48 13.88
N GLY A 3 2.69 -21.01 14.39
CA GLY A 3 1.63 -20.40 13.58
C GLY A 3 2.15 -19.13 12.93
N GLY A 4 2.68 -19.23 11.73
CA GLY A 4 3.03 -18.07 10.93
C GLY A 4 1.76 -17.33 10.51
N LEU A 5 1.80 -15.99 10.54
CA LEU A 5 0.75 -15.15 9.95
C LEU A 5 0.44 -15.59 8.52
N SER A 6 -0.84 -15.72 8.19
CA SER A 6 -1.29 -16.06 6.84
C SER A 6 -1.00 -14.90 5.87
N GLU A 7 -1.04 -15.17 4.57
CA GLU A 7 -0.91 -14.09 3.57
C GLU A 7 -2.02 -13.04 3.68
N GLU A 8 -3.22 -13.45 4.07
CA GLU A 8 -4.34 -12.52 4.28
C GLU A 8 -4.05 -11.57 5.44
N ASP A 9 -3.46 -12.08 6.53
CA ASP A 9 -3.08 -11.25 7.68
C ASP A 9 -1.96 -10.26 7.33
N LEU A 10 -0.97 -10.71 6.55
CA LEU A 10 0.11 -9.84 6.07
C LEU A 10 -0.40 -8.74 5.13
N MET A 11 -1.39 -9.06 4.30
CA MET A 11 -2.03 -8.09 3.41
C MET A 11 -2.92 -7.10 4.16
N LYS A 12 -3.58 -7.51 5.25
CA LYS A 12 -4.32 -6.59 6.14
C LYS A 12 -3.39 -5.57 6.78
N ILE A 13 -2.23 -6.01 7.30
CA ILE A 13 -1.20 -5.12 7.86
C ILE A 13 -0.79 -4.04 6.84
N ALA A 14 -0.63 -4.40 5.58
CA ALA A 14 -0.29 -3.45 4.52
C ALA A 14 -1.43 -2.47 4.16
N ALA A 15 -2.69 -2.87 4.38
CA ALA A 15 -3.90 -2.13 4.01
C ALA A 15 -4.41 -1.19 5.11
N GLU A 16 -4.18 -1.48 6.39
CA GLU A 16 -4.71 -0.68 7.50
C GLU A 16 -4.05 0.71 7.58
N GLY A 17 -2.84 0.88 7.05
CA GLY A 17 -2.12 2.15 7.15
C GLY A 17 -1.78 2.50 8.60
N TYR A 18 -1.21 3.69 8.82
CA TYR A 18 -0.68 4.12 10.13
C TYR A 18 -1.61 5.08 10.90
N SER A 19 -2.85 5.31 10.45
CA SER A 19 -3.73 6.34 11.03
C SER A 19 -4.93 5.77 11.78
N GLU A 20 -5.10 6.20 13.03
CA GLU A 20 -6.23 5.81 13.89
C GLU A 20 -7.53 6.58 13.59
N LYS A 21 -7.48 7.71 12.87
CA LYS A 21 -8.66 8.57 12.62
C LYS A 21 -8.61 9.20 11.24
N LEU A 22 -9.39 8.64 10.32
CA LEU A 22 -9.68 9.22 9.01
C LEU A 22 -10.95 10.08 9.12
N ASP A 23 -10.86 11.36 8.78
CA ASP A 23 -12.03 12.11 8.32
C ASP A 23 -12.18 11.90 6.80
N PRO A 24 -13.17 11.10 6.35
CA PRO A 24 -13.32 10.76 4.94
C PRO A 24 -13.74 11.94 4.06
N GLU A 25 -14.19 13.07 4.63
CA GLU A 25 -14.65 14.28 3.92
C GLU A 25 -13.55 15.34 3.76
N SER A 26 -12.52 15.33 4.62
CA SER A 26 -11.44 16.33 4.58
C SER A 26 -10.04 15.75 4.43
N LEU A 27 -9.88 14.42 4.47
CA LEU A 27 -8.59 13.71 4.59
C LEU A 27 -7.73 14.15 5.79
N LYS A 28 -8.27 14.94 6.72
CA LYS A 28 -7.52 15.39 7.87
C LYS A 28 -7.15 14.17 8.72
N GLY A 29 -5.85 13.98 8.93
CA GLY A 29 -5.31 12.80 9.62
C GLY A 29 -5.11 11.56 8.74
N TYR A 30 -5.39 11.63 7.44
CA TYR A 30 -5.15 10.49 6.54
C TYR A 30 -3.65 10.26 6.33
N THR A 31 -3.21 9.04 6.65
CA THR A 31 -1.87 8.56 6.31
C THR A 31 -2.00 7.49 5.22
N PRO A 32 -1.43 7.70 4.02
CA PRO A 32 -1.46 6.71 2.96
C PRO A 32 -0.85 5.38 3.40
N ASN A 33 -1.50 4.27 3.06
CA ASN A 33 -0.95 2.94 3.26
C ASN A 33 -0.11 2.50 2.05
N VAL A 34 0.48 1.30 2.12
CA VAL A 34 1.34 0.78 1.05
C VAL A 34 0.59 0.68 -0.29
N PHE A 35 -0.68 0.27 -0.26
CA PHE A 35 -1.49 0.12 -1.47
C PHE A 35 -1.83 1.47 -2.10
N ASP A 36 -1.96 2.51 -1.29
CA ASP A 36 -2.19 3.87 -1.78
C ASP A 36 -1.01 4.40 -2.59
N TYR A 37 0.22 4.04 -2.21
CA TYR A 37 1.40 4.34 -3.01
C TYR A 37 1.45 3.46 -4.27
N ILE A 38 1.25 2.15 -4.15
CA ILE A 38 1.27 1.21 -5.31
C ILE A 38 0.25 1.62 -6.38
N ARG A 39 -0.93 2.10 -5.97
CA ARG A 39 -1.98 2.54 -6.91
C ARG A 39 -1.62 3.80 -7.69
N ARG A 40 -0.55 4.51 -7.31
CA ARG A 40 -0.01 5.65 -8.09
C ARG A 40 1.01 5.18 -9.12
N CYS A 41 1.63 4.03 -8.91
CA CYS A 41 2.68 3.52 -9.77
C CYS A 41 2.16 3.13 -11.16
N GLU A 42 3.02 3.34 -12.15
CA GLU A 42 2.81 2.92 -13.54
C GLU A 42 3.48 1.60 -13.87
N SER A 43 4.59 1.27 -13.19
CA SER A 43 5.35 0.04 -13.42
C SER A 43 5.65 -0.74 -12.13
N ASN A 44 6.01 -2.00 -12.29
CA ASN A 44 6.39 -2.86 -11.17
C ASN A 44 7.66 -2.35 -10.49
N GLU A 45 8.60 -1.82 -11.27
CA GLU A 45 9.87 -1.26 -10.78
C GLU A 45 9.64 -0.08 -9.83
N GLU A 46 8.74 0.83 -10.20
CA GLU A 46 8.35 1.96 -9.35
C GLU A 46 7.73 1.47 -8.04
N ALA A 47 6.82 0.50 -8.11
CA ALA A 47 6.20 -0.08 -6.93
C ALA A 47 7.23 -0.77 -6.03
N PHE A 48 8.21 -1.47 -6.60
CA PHE A 48 9.27 -2.14 -5.85
C PHE A 48 10.18 -1.14 -5.14
N GLN A 49 10.56 -0.04 -5.79
CA GLN A 49 11.35 1.02 -5.16
C GLN A 49 10.63 1.64 -3.97
N ILE A 50 9.32 1.89 -4.08
CA ILE A 50 8.50 2.38 -2.98
C ILE A 50 8.47 1.36 -1.83
N ILE A 51 8.23 0.08 -2.14
CA ILE A 51 8.19 -0.98 -1.12
C ILE A 51 9.54 -1.06 -0.39
N ASP A 52 10.66 -1.03 -1.11
CA ASP A 52 12.00 -1.06 -0.52
C ASP A 52 12.31 0.17 0.32
N PHE A 53 11.85 1.34 -0.11
CA PHE A 53 11.96 2.57 0.67
C PHE A 53 11.19 2.48 2.01
N LEU A 54 9.99 1.91 2.00
CA LEU A 54 9.20 1.70 3.22
C LEU A 54 9.85 0.67 4.15
N VAL A 55 10.43 -0.40 3.61
CA VAL A 55 11.21 -1.37 4.40
C VAL A 55 12.43 -0.72 5.04
N MET A 56 13.20 0.06 4.27
CA MET A 56 14.38 0.79 4.76
C MET A 56 14.01 1.74 5.92
N ARG A 57 12.84 2.38 5.86
CA ARG A 57 12.31 3.25 6.92
C ARG A 57 11.70 2.49 8.10
N LYS A 58 11.67 1.15 8.05
CA LYS A 58 10.96 0.28 9.01
C LYS A 58 9.46 0.56 9.09
N GLU A 59 8.89 1.11 8.02
CA GLU A 59 7.46 1.35 7.81
C GLU A 59 6.79 0.17 7.09
N LEU A 60 7.54 -0.87 6.75
CA LEU A 60 7.02 -2.13 6.24
C LEU A 60 7.99 -3.25 6.63
N SER A 61 7.47 -4.39 7.09
CA SER A 61 8.35 -5.54 7.34
C SER A 61 8.74 -6.21 6.03
N GLU A 62 9.95 -6.78 5.99
CA GLU A 62 10.44 -7.53 4.82
C GLU A 62 9.47 -8.65 4.41
N LYS A 63 8.92 -9.38 5.38
CA LYS A 63 7.94 -10.45 5.14
C LYS A 63 6.68 -9.94 4.43
N VAL A 64 6.17 -8.78 4.81
CA VAL A 64 5.00 -8.16 4.15
C VAL A 64 5.40 -7.67 2.75
N ALA A 65 6.57 -7.03 2.62
CA ALA A 65 7.10 -6.56 1.35
C ALA A 65 7.24 -7.68 0.32
N GLU A 66 7.78 -8.84 0.69
CA GLU A 66 7.93 -10.01 -0.19
C GLU A 66 6.59 -10.50 -0.72
N VAL A 67 5.57 -10.62 0.15
CA VAL A 67 4.22 -11.02 -0.24
C VAL A 67 3.63 -10.02 -1.24
N ILE A 68 3.79 -8.72 -1.00
CA ILE A 68 3.30 -7.68 -1.90
C ILE A 68 4.00 -7.74 -3.25
N LYS A 69 5.34 -7.80 -3.28
CA LYS A 69 6.11 -7.86 -4.54
C LYS A 69 5.71 -9.09 -5.36
N ARG A 70 5.58 -10.26 -4.74
CA ARG A 70 5.14 -11.48 -5.42
C ARG A 70 3.76 -11.32 -6.04
N ARG A 71 2.82 -10.73 -5.30
CA ARG A 71 1.45 -10.47 -5.79
C ARG A 71 1.41 -9.46 -6.93
N ILE A 72 2.28 -8.45 -6.94
CA ILE A 72 2.46 -7.55 -8.08
C ILE A 72 2.92 -8.32 -9.32
N VAL A 73 3.89 -9.24 -9.18
CA VAL A 73 4.34 -10.09 -10.30
C VAL A 73 3.22 -10.99 -10.82
N GLU A 74 2.46 -11.62 -9.92
CA GLU A 74 1.40 -12.57 -10.28
C GLU A 74 0.16 -11.90 -10.90
N LYS A 75 -0.26 -10.76 -10.35
CA LYS A 75 -1.59 -10.17 -10.62
C LYS A 75 -1.54 -8.74 -11.16
N GLY A 76 -0.36 -8.13 -11.20
CA GLY A 76 -0.15 -6.74 -11.60
C GLY A 76 -0.58 -5.72 -10.55
N LEU A 77 -0.19 -4.46 -10.76
CA LEU A 77 -0.45 -3.35 -9.84
C LEU A 77 -1.95 -3.12 -9.57
N ARG A 78 -2.82 -3.41 -10.55
CA ARG A 78 -4.27 -3.15 -10.45
C ARG A 78 -5.00 -4.15 -9.57
N PHE A 79 -4.35 -5.24 -9.16
CA PHE A 79 -4.85 -6.11 -8.10
C PHE A 79 -5.12 -5.34 -6.80
N TYR A 80 -4.33 -4.32 -6.51
CA TYR A 80 -4.44 -3.47 -5.31
C TYR A 80 -5.49 -2.36 -5.46
N GLY A 81 -6.16 -2.27 -6.61
CA GLY A 81 -7.21 -1.29 -6.90
C GLY A 81 -6.91 -0.43 -8.13
N PRO A 82 -7.89 0.42 -8.52
CA PRO A 82 -7.75 1.28 -9.69
C PRO A 82 -6.66 2.34 -9.48
N LYS A 83 -6.01 2.73 -10.59
CA LYS A 83 -4.96 3.75 -10.61
C LYS A 83 -5.49 5.06 -10.04
N LYS A 84 -4.75 5.67 -9.11
CA LYS A 84 -5.01 7.03 -8.65
C LYS A 84 -4.30 8.01 -9.60
N GLN A 85 -5.08 8.76 -10.38
CA GLN A 85 -4.53 9.77 -11.29
C GLN A 85 -3.95 10.95 -10.51
N THR A 86 -3.05 11.70 -11.14
CA THR A 86 -2.60 12.99 -10.65
C THR A 86 -3.82 13.90 -10.40
N GLY A 87 -3.90 14.53 -9.24
CA GLY A 87 -5.05 15.36 -8.86
C GLY A 87 -6.18 14.63 -8.14
N TYR A 88 -6.12 13.30 -7.95
CA TYR A 88 -7.21 12.51 -7.33
C TYR A 88 -7.75 13.09 -6.02
N TYR A 89 -6.90 13.62 -5.15
CA TYR A 89 -7.35 14.21 -3.88
C TYR A 89 -7.81 15.68 -4.01
N VAL A 90 -7.31 16.40 -5.02
CA VAL A 90 -7.72 17.78 -5.31
C VAL A 90 -9.12 17.81 -5.94
N GLU A 91 -9.44 16.84 -6.79
CA GLU A 91 -10.77 16.73 -7.41
C GLU A 91 -11.83 16.19 -6.45
N LYS A 92 -11.43 15.30 -5.52
CA LYS A 92 -12.38 14.60 -4.64
C LYS A 92 -12.82 15.43 -3.42
N TYR A 93 -12.04 16.41 -2.99
CA TYR A 93 -12.22 17.11 -1.71
C TYR A 93 -12.26 18.64 -1.84
N ARG A 94 -12.68 19.14 -3.00
CA ARG A 94 -12.89 20.57 -3.22
C ARG A 94 -14.32 20.98 -2.92
#